data_AF-A0A7S1V7Y5-F1
#
_entry.id   AF-A0A7S1V7Y5-F1
#
_cell.length_a   1.000
_cell.length_b   1.000
_cell.length_c   1.000
_cell.angle_alpha   90.00
_cell.angle_beta   90.00
_cell.angle_gamma   90.00
#
_symmetry.space_group_name_H-M   'P 1'
#
loop_
_entity.id
_entity.type
_entity.pdbx_description
1 polymer ?
#
loop_
_entity_poly.entity_id
_entity_poly.type
_entity_poly.pdbx_seq_one_letter_code
_entity_poly.pdbx_strand_id
1 'polypeptide(L)'
;MLVAATLLLSALVSADVYMHNPRGSNDRAGEGNQNRNNANRLFDSQNNAQGGYGVAPEMKFYEGSWLTVEWTAQHACGNDNTHCQFILQYMCGNKDAKALERIRDGTVTDRIPDNAEEAAEMNEGGVTYVYGMHESYEYYQECNRRERNKGLFIADRVENNNLNGRDARYTRQNNNANRRGLECPEERDYYPYWAPSEWKDLAVLVDDASRCDYYYETTQNTNPRYHCVDPLDNIGTPARPRVQWPITEPMCTSQMDNTDGRQYEWAKVDAHFGDRADLLAQATPPATSAHPNEPFWGAGNRETRRECVEM
;
A
#
# COMPACT_ATOMS: atom_id res chain seq x y z
N MET A 1 6.43 34.83 -27.01
CA MET A 1 6.43 34.61 -25.54
C MET A 1 5.06 34.09 -25.09
N LEU A 2 4.67 32.88 -25.51
CA LEU A 2 3.38 32.28 -25.12
C LEU A 2 3.41 30.75 -25.04
N VAL A 3 4.61 30.15 -25.07
CA VAL A 3 4.80 28.68 -25.06
C VAL A 3 5.37 28.21 -23.71
N ALA A 4 5.88 29.11 -22.87
CA ALA A 4 6.52 28.77 -21.60
C ALA A 4 5.55 28.62 -20.41
N ALA A 5 4.27 29.00 -20.56
CA ALA A 5 3.32 29.03 -19.44
C ALA A 5 2.43 27.79 -19.33
N THR A 6 2.45 26.87 -20.31
CA THR A 6 1.56 25.70 -20.36
C THR A 6 2.16 24.40 -19.81
N LEU A 7 3.41 24.44 -19.33
CA LEU A 7 4.14 23.27 -18.79
C LEU A 7 4.07 23.12 -17.25
N LEU A 8 3.15 23.82 -16.59
CA LEU A 8 3.00 23.84 -15.12
C LEU A 8 1.74 23.13 -14.61
N LEU A 9 1.20 22.19 -15.40
CA LEU A 9 0.13 21.27 -14.99
C LEU A 9 0.69 19.85 -14.80
N SER A 10 1.85 19.75 -14.16
CA SER A 10 2.22 18.51 -13.48
C SER A 10 1.44 18.48 -12.17
N ALA A 11 0.30 17.79 -12.15
CA ALA A 11 -0.31 17.36 -10.91
C ALA A 11 0.71 16.44 -10.19
N LEU A 12 1.54 17.07 -9.37
CA LEU A 12 2.07 16.48 -8.16
C LEU A 12 0.84 16.31 -7.28
N VAL A 13 0.25 15.12 -7.26
CA VAL A 13 -0.68 14.80 -6.18
C VAL A 13 0.22 14.59 -4.96
N SER A 14 0.54 15.67 -4.27
CA SER A 14 1.02 15.62 -2.90
C SER A 14 -0.24 15.47 -2.06
N ALA A 15 -0.41 14.31 -1.44
CA ALA A 15 -1.48 14.11 -0.47
C ALA A 15 -0.90 14.44 0.90
N ASP A 16 -0.90 15.73 1.23
CA ASP A 16 -0.46 16.21 2.54
C ASP A 16 -1.53 15.85 3.58
N VAL A 17 -1.42 14.64 4.14
CA VAL A 17 -2.35 14.07 5.12
C VAL A 17 -1.68 13.94 6.48
N TYR A 18 -2.26 14.57 7.49
CA TYR A 18 -1.83 14.42 8.87
C TYR A 18 -2.76 13.49 9.63
N MET A 19 -2.26 12.32 10.03
CA MET A 19 -3.03 11.29 10.72
C MET A 19 -2.91 11.44 12.24
N HIS A 20 -3.99 11.91 12.89
CA HIS A 20 -4.06 12.22 14.33
C HIS A 20 -4.34 10.99 15.20
N ASN A 21 -5.32 10.16 14.85
CA ASN A 21 -5.66 8.94 15.60
C ASN A 21 -6.12 7.80 14.67
N PRO A 22 -5.57 6.57 14.75
CA PRO A 22 -4.30 6.24 15.37
C PRO A 22 -3.18 7.19 14.94
N ARG A 23 -2.19 7.42 15.81
CA ARG A 23 -1.09 8.33 15.50
C ARG A 23 -0.30 7.80 14.31
N GLY A 24 -0.36 8.49 13.16
CA GLY A 24 0.49 8.16 12.02
C GLY A 24 1.90 8.72 12.21
N SER A 25 2.91 8.03 11.70
CA SER A 25 4.32 8.41 11.87
C SER A 25 4.97 9.03 10.64
N ASN A 26 4.45 8.76 9.42
CA ASN A 26 5.00 9.30 8.17
C ASN A 26 6.50 8.98 7.97
N ASP A 27 6.89 7.73 8.25
CA ASP A 27 8.28 7.23 8.34
C ASP A 27 9.13 7.81 9.48
N ARG A 28 8.61 8.74 10.27
CA ARG A 28 9.38 9.48 11.30
C ARG A 28 9.43 8.80 12.66
N ALA A 29 8.82 7.64 12.83
CA ALA A 29 8.86 6.93 14.10
C ALA A 29 10.32 6.70 14.51
N GLY A 30 10.71 7.24 15.68
CA GLY A 30 12.08 7.15 16.19
C GLY A 30 13.00 8.31 15.77
N GLU A 31 12.51 9.28 14.99
CA GLU A 31 13.25 10.47 14.60
C GLU A 31 12.98 11.66 15.55
N GLY A 32 14.01 12.43 15.89
CA GLY A 32 13.89 13.56 16.83
C GLY A 32 13.52 14.92 16.21
N ASN A 33 13.49 15.02 14.88
CA ASN A 33 13.31 16.30 14.18
C ASN A 33 11.85 16.57 13.76
N GLN A 34 11.54 17.85 13.50
CA GLN A 34 10.21 18.26 13.04
C GLN A 34 9.87 17.76 11.64
N ASN A 35 10.87 17.63 10.77
CA ASN A 35 10.73 17.04 9.46
C ASN A 35 11.39 15.65 9.47
N ARG A 36 10.92 14.77 8.59
CA ARG A 36 11.52 13.47 8.35
C ARG A 36 12.98 13.62 7.94
N ASN A 37 13.86 12.91 8.65
CA ASN A 37 15.29 12.87 8.38
C ASN A 37 15.61 11.86 7.28
N ASN A 38 15.01 10.66 7.33
CA ASN A 38 15.23 9.63 6.34
C ASN A 38 13.96 9.32 5.54
N ALA A 39 13.92 9.79 4.29
CA ALA A 39 12.85 9.45 3.35
C ALA A 39 12.92 8.04 2.77
N ASN A 40 13.90 7.24 3.19
CA ASN A 40 14.11 5.87 2.74
C ASN A 40 13.76 4.84 3.81
N ARG A 41 12.85 5.15 4.74
CA ARG A 41 12.40 4.22 5.76
C ARG A 41 10.97 3.80 5.45
N LEU A 42 10.69 2.49 5.49
CA LEU A 42 9.37 1.86 5.28
C LEU A 42 8.73 2.08 3.89
N PHE A 43 8.32 3.30 3.54
CA PHE A 43 7.58 3.59 2.31
C PHE A 43 7.84 5.02 1.79
N ASP A 44 7.37 5.35 0.59
CA ASP A 44 7.41 6.71 0.04
C ASP A 44 6.15 7.46 0.45
N SER A 45 6.24 8.15 1.57
CA SER A 45 5.04 8.75 2.16
C SER A 45 4.43 9.93 1.40
N GLN A 46 5.16 10.57 0.47
CA GLN A 46 4.70 11.73 -0.33
C GLN A 46 3.97 12.82 0.47
N ASN A 47 4.33 13.02 1.74
CA ASN A 47 3.56 13.83 2.70
C ASN A 47 4.45 14.88 3.38
N ASN A 48 4.97 15.81 2.55
CA ASN A 48 5.67 17.06 2.90
C ASN A 48 6.74 16.99 4.01
N ALA A 49 7.27 15.79 4.29
CA ALA A 49 8.19 15.46 5.39
C ALA A 49 7.71 15.82 6.82
N GLN A 50 6.66 16.59 7.03
CA GLN A 50 6.20 17.06 8.35
C GLN A 50 4.92 16.36 8.84
N GLY A 51 4.28 15.55 8.01
CA GLY A 51 3.14 14.73 8.42
C GLY A 51 3.48 13.81 9.60
N GLY A 52 2.51 13.52 10.47
CA GLY A 52 2.60 12.54 11.55
C GLY A 52 3.38 12.94 12.81
N TYR A 53 3.57 11.96 13.69
CA TYR A 53 4.25 12.07 14.99
C TYR A 53 5.58 11.31 14.95
N GLY A 54 6.68 11.96 15.36
CA GLY A 54 8.00 11.31 15.48
C GLY A 54 8.14 10.36 16.68
N VAL A 55 7.18 10.40 17.61
CA VAL A 55 7.13 9.51 18.78
C VAL A 55 6.01 8.49 18.56
N ALA A 56 6.39 7.22 18.45
CA ALA A 56 5.47 6.12 18.15
C ALA A 56 5.55 5.03 19.23
N PRO A 57 5.10 5.29 20.47
CA PRO A 57 4.95 4.21 21.43
C PRO A 57 3.82 3.30 20.95
N GLU A 58 3.95 2.00 21.23
CA GLU A 58 2.93 1.00 20.92
C GLU A 58 1.54 1.49 21.37
N MET A 59 0.59 1.51 20.43
CA MET A 59 -0.80 1.84 20.72
C MET A 59 -1.57 0.55 20.95
N LYS A 60 -2.35 0.51 22.03
CA LYS A 60 -3.15 -0.66 22.40
C LYS A 60 -4.62 -0.30 22.29
N PHE A 61 -5.33 -1.09 21.48
CA PHE A 61 -6.76 -0.98 21.30
C PHE A 61 -7.41 -2.28 21.82
N TYR A 62 -8.60 -2.16 22.39
CA TYR A 62 -9.34 -3.31 22.89
C TYR A 62 -10.27 -3.82 21.80
N GLU A 63 -10.28 -5.13 21.58
CA GLU A 63 -11.23 -5.78 20.69
C GLU A 63 -12.68 -5.42 21.11
N GLY A 64 -13.54 -5.16 20.12
CA GLY A 64 -14.93 -4.75 20.33
C GLY A 64 -15.11 -3.28 20.75
N SER A 65 -14.04 -2.52 20.94
CA SER A 65 -14.10 -1.07 21.15
C SER A 65 -14.12 -0.32 19.83
N TRP A 66 -14.75 0.87 19.83
CA TRP A 66 -14.72 1.76 18.68
C TRP A 66 -13.35 2.42 18.56
N LEU A 67 -12.75 2.35 17.37
CA LEU A 67 -11.53 3.08 17.03
C LEU A 67 -11.90 4.36 16.27
N THR A 68 -11.76 5.51 16.92
CA THR A 68 -11.90 6.79 16.22
C THR A 68 -10.74 6.99 15.26
N VAL A 69 -11.03 7.21 13.98
CA VAL A 69 -10.01 7.57 12.99
C VAL A 69 -10.07 9.08 12.72
N GLU A 70 -8.96 9.81 12.85
CA GLU A 70 -8.94 11.28 12.69
C GLU A 70 -7.74 11.73 11.85
N TRP A 71 -7.98 12.50 10.79
CA TRP A 71 -6.94 13.06 9.94
C TRP A 71 -7.28 14.46 9.44
N THR A 72 -6.26 15.19 9.00
CA THR A 72 -6.40 16.47 8.30
C THR A 72 -5.75 16.37 6.92
N ALA A 73 -6.39 16.92 5.89
CA ALA A 73 -5.79 17.09 4.56
C ALA A 73 -5.48 18.57 4.33
N GLN A 74 -4.26 18.92 3.92
CA GLN A 74 -3.84 20.30 3.69
C GLN A 74 -4.43 20.89 2.39
N HIS A 75 -4.64 20.04 1.38
CA HIS A 75 -5.18 20.46 0.09
C HIS A 75 -6.71 20.39 0.05
N ALA A 76 -7.30 21.18 -0.84
CA ALA A 76 -8.74 21.25 -1.01
C ALA A 76 -9.32 19.89 -1.43
N CYS A 77 -10.57 19.65 -1.06
CA CYS A 77 -11.23 18.40 -1.32
C CYS A 77 -12.73 18.56 -1.58
N GLY A 78 -13.25 17.91 -2.63
CA GLY A 78 -14.68 17.89 -2.95
C GLY A 78 -15.20 19.20 -3.54
N ASN A 79 -14.47 19.78 -4.50
CA ASN A 79 -14.94 20.93 -5.29
C ASN A 79 -14.83 20.62 -6.80
N ASP A 80 -15.43 21.46 -7.64
CA ASP A 80 -15.51 21.27 -9.11
C ASP A 80 -14.16 21.06 -9.81
N ASN A 81 -13.05 21.47 -9.19
CA ASN A 81 -11.70 21.37 -9.73
C ASN A 81 -10.81 20.36 -8.97
N THR A 82 -11.31 19.76 -7.88
CA THR A 82 -10.51 18.90 -7.02
C THR A 82 -11.35 17.76 -6.46
N HIS A 83 -11.22 16.60 -7.11
CA HIS A 83 -11.77 15.34 -6.65
C HIS A 83 -10.85 14.64 -5.66
N CYS A 84 -11.43 13.96 -4.68
CA CYS A 84 -10.68 13.26 -3.65
C CYS A 84 -11.11 11.83 -3.50
N GLN A 85 -10.11 10.98 -3.26
CA GLN A 85 -10.31 9.65 -2.74
C GLN A 85 -9.38 9.51 -1.54
N PHE A 86 -9.93 9.13 -0.38
CA PHE A 86 -9.15 8.66 0.75
C PHE A 86 -9.35 7.16 0.88
N ILE A 87 -8.26 6.42 0.89
CA ILE A 87 -8.27 4.98 1.05
C ILE A 87 -7.65 4.71 2.42
N LEU A 88 -8.41 4.10 3.31
CA LEU A 88 -7.92 3.58 4.58
C LEU A 88 -7.74 2.08 4.40
N GLN A 89 -6.51 1.61 4.58
CA GLN A 89 -6.17 0.20 4.52
C GLN A 89 -5.44 -0.21 5.79
N TYR A 90 -5.48 -1.49 6.11
CA TYR A 90 -4.70 -2.06 7.20
C TYR A 90 -4.13 -3.43 6.82
N MET A 91 -3.09 -3.81 7.54
CA MET A 91 -2.49 -5.14 7.48
C MET A 91 -2.28 -5.64 8.90
N CYS A 92 -2.27 -6.96 9.06
CA CYS A 92 -2.05 -7.60 10.35
C CYS A 92 -0.76 -8.40 10.29
N GLY A 93 0.09 -8.24 11.29
CA GLY A 93 1.28 -9.06 11.47
C GLY A 93 1.10 -10.00 12.66
N ASN A 94 1.58 -11.24 12.54
CA ASN A 94 1.73 -12.11 13.70
C ASN A 94 3.07 -11.82 14.38
N LYS A 95 3.06 -11.57 15.69
CA LYS A 95 4.29 -11.37 16.48
C LYS A 95 5.22 -12.59 16.42
N ASP A 96 4.67 -13.78 16.19
CA ASP A 96 5.41 -15.03 16.10
C ASP A 96 5.74 -15.38 14.63
N ALA A 97 5.44 -14.50 13.67
CA ALA A 97 5.82 -14.67 12.27
C ALA A 97 7.34 -14.68 12.11
N LYS A 98 7.79 -15.28 11.01
CA LYS A 98 9.21 -15.32 10.67
C LYS A 98 9.77 -13.92 10.46
N ALA A 99 11.10 -13.81 10.55
CA ALA A 99 11.81 -12.57 10.36
C ALA A 99 11.50 -11.86 9.03
N LEU A 100 11.21 -12.57 7.94
CA LEU A 100 10.93 -11.94 6.65
C LEU A 100 9.45 -11.57 6.42
N GLU A 101 8.59 -11.95 7.35
CA GLU A 101 7.13 -11.79 7.28
C GLU A 101 6.59 -10.84 8.37
N ARG A 102 7.32 -10.67 9.48
CA ARG A 102 6.83 -9.95 10.66
C ARG A 102 6.83 -8.42 10.50
N ILE A 103 5.64 -7.82 10.51
CA ILE A 103 5.43 -6.36 10.63
C ILE A 103 6.06 -5.81 11.92
N ARG A 104 6.82 -4.71 11.82
CA ARG A 104 7.58 -4.13 12.93
C ARG A 104 8.12 -2.73 12.65
N ASP A 105 8.39 -1.98 13.73
CA ASP A 105 8.99 -0.64 13.64
C ASP A 105 10.52 -0.63 13.47
N GLY A 106 11.19 -1.68 13.95
CA GLY A 106 12.66 -1.72 14.05
C GLY A 106 13.21 -0.85 15.19
N THR A 107 14.51 -0.93 15.41
CA THR A 107 15.24 -0.09 16.39
C THR A 107 16.02 1.05 15.74
N VAL A 108 16.25 1.00 14.42
CA VAL A 108 16.91 2.06 13.67
C VAL A 108 15.98 2.68 12.63
N THR A 109 16.34 3.87 12.18
CA THR A 109 15.61 4.59 11.14
C THR A 109 16.17 4.37 9.74
N ASP A 110 17.14 3.47 9.57
CA ASP A 110 17.75 3.18 8.28
C ASP A 110 16.82 2.40 7.33
N ARG A 111 17.13 2.45 6.03
CA ARG A 111 16.42 1.65 5.03
C ARG A 111 16.74 0.17 5.25
N ILE A 112 15.73 -0.66 5.45
CA ILE A 112 15.87 -2.12 5.47
C ILE A 112 16.62 -2.60 4.20
N PRO A 113 17.63 -3.46 4.28
CA PRO A 113 18.37 -3.93 3.09
C PRO A 113 17.53 -4.82 2.18
N ASP A 114 17.91 -4.91 0.91
CA ASP A 114 17.35 -5.88 -0.04
C ASP A 114 18.22 -7.13 -0.05
N ASN A 115 18.31 -7.75 1.13
CA ASN A 115 19.07 -8.96 1.38
C ASN A 115 18.37 -9.67 2.54
N ALA A 116 17.99 -10.93 2.35
CA ALA A 116 17.21 -11.66 3.34
C ALA A 116 17.92 -11.84 4.69
N GLU A 117 19.24 -12.06 4.69
CA GLU A 117 20.02 -12.24 5.91
C GLU A 117 20.12 -10.92 6.70
N GLU A 118 20.47 -9.83 6.03
CA GLU A 118 20.56 -8.51 6.65
C GLU A 118 19.17 -7.96 7.05
N ALA A 119 18.11 -8.23 6.28
CA ALA A 119 16.75 -7.79 6.60
C ALA A 119 16.18 -8.51 7.83
N ALA A 120 16.70 -9.70 8.14
CA ALA A 120 16.35 -10.49 9.32
C ALA A 120 17.21 -10.12 10.55
N GLU A 121 18.10 -9.13 10.46
CA GLU A 121 19.02 -8.76 11.53
C GLU A 121 18.30 -8.31 12.80
N MET A 122 18.85 -8.74 13.95
CA MET A 122 18.37 -8.40 15.29
C MET A 122 19.49 -7.78 16.13
N ASN A 123 19.10 -6.98 17.11
CA ASN A 123 20.03 -6.40 18.08
C ASN A 123 20.73 -7.50 18.91
N GLU A 124 21.83 -7.13 19.54
CA GLU A 124 22.56 -7.99 20.47
C GLU A 124 21.61 -8.53 21.55
N GLY A 125 21.38 -9.85 21.54
CA GLY A 125 20.39 -10.54 22.38
C GLY A 125 19.19 -11.11 21.64
N GLY A 126 19.01 -10.82 20.34
CA GLY A 126 18.03 -11.51 19.48
C GLY A 126 16.57 -11.24 19.85
N VAL A 127 16.28 -10.14 20.54
CA VAL A 127 14.91 -9.82 21.02
C VAL A 127 14.15 -8.91 20.05
N THR A 128 14.85 -7.97 19.41
CA THR A 128 14.24 -6.95 18.57
C THR A 128 14.99 -6.83 17.24
N TYR A 129 14.25 -6.78 16.14
CA TYR A 129 14.80 -6.55 14.81
C TYR A 129 15.36 -5.14 14.66
N VAL A 130 16.42 -5.01 13.87
CA VAL A 130 17.09 -3.73 13.61
C VAL A 130 16.21 -2.85 12.73
N TYR A 131 15.69 -3.38 11.62
CA TYR A 131 14.96 -2.59 10.63
C TYR A 131 13.43 -2.68 10.79
N GLY A 132 12.75 -1.58 10.47
CA GLY A 132 11.30 -1.54 10.32
C GLY A 132 10.85 -2.18 9.01
N MET A 133 9.66 -2.79 9.03
CA MET A 133 9.07 -3.51 7.89
C MET A 133 7.54 -3.51 8.00
N HIS A 134 6.84 -3.05 6.96
CA HIS A 134 5.38 -3.14 6.83
C HIS A 134 5.00 -4.28 5.88
N GLU A 135 5.54 -4.25 4.67
CA GLU A 135 5.37 -5.32 3.68
C GLU A 135 6.49 -6.36 3.81
N SER A 136 6.15 -7.63 3.60
CA SER A 136 7.11 -8.72 3.72
C SER A 136 8.23 -8.66 2.67
N TYR A 137 9.40 -9.23 2.98
CA TYR A 137 10.49 -9.32 2.00
C TYR A 137 10.05 -10.09 0.75
N GLU A 138 9.29 -11.16 0.95
CA GLU A 138 8.77 -11.99 -0.12
C GLU A 138 7.80 -11.19 -1.01
N TYR A 139 6.89 -10.42 -0.43
CA TYR A 139 5.98 -9.55 -1.17
C TYR A 139 6.72 -8.53 -2.05
N TYR A 140 7.74 -7.87 -1.50
CA TYR A 140 8.59 -6.96 -2.29
C TYR A 140 9.34 -7.68 -3.42
N GLN A 141 9.84 -8.89 -3.15
CA GLN A 141 10.51 -9.71 -4.15
C GLN A 141 9.58 -10.14 -5.28
N GLU A 142 8.29 -10.38 -5.00
CA GLU A 142 7.28 -10.56 -6.04
C GLU A 142 7.06 -9.28 -6.85
N CYS A 143 6.94 -8.12 -6.20
CA CYS A 143 6.82 -6.82 -6.87
C CYS A 143 7.98 -6.58 -7.85
N ASN A 144 9.20 -6.93 -7.46
CA ASN A 144 10.40 -6.81 -8.29
C ASN A 144 10.39 -7.73 -9.52
N ARG A 145 9.75 -8.90 -9.41
CA ARG A 145 9.67 -9.89 -10.50
C ARG A 145 8.48 -9.60 -11.41
N ARG A 146 7.36 -9.12 -10.86
CA ARG A 146 6.12 -8.83 -11.56
C ARG A 146 6.34 -7.78 -12.64
N GLU A 147 5.94 -8.09 -13.87
CA GLU A 147 5.87 -7.10 -14.93
C GLU A 147 4.91 -5.97 -14.54
N ARG A 148 5.31 -4.73 -14.80
CA ARG A 148 4.42 -3.58 -14.56
C ARG A 148 3.21 -3.65 -15.48
N ASN A 149 2.09 -3.12 -15.02
CA ASN A 149 0.93 -2.98 -15.86
C ASN A 149 1.11 -1.81 -16.85
N LYS A 150 1.32 -2.17 -18.12
CA LYS A 150 1.52 -1.22 -19.22
C LYS A 150 0.26 -0.44 -19.60
N GLY A 151 -0.91 -0.84 -19.09
CA GLY A 151 -2.17 -0.10 -19.24
C GLY A 151 -2.31 1.07 -18.26
N LEU A 152 -1.43 1.18 -17.26
CA LEU A 152 -1.48 2.27 -16.28
C LEU A 152 -1.05 3.60 -16.90
N PHE A 153 -1.67 4.68 -16.43
CA PHE A 153 -1.37 6.03 -16.90
C PHE A 153 0.06 6.45 -16.52
N ILE A 154 0.86 6.78 -17.53
CA ILE A 154 2.26 7.26 -17.38
C ILE A 154 2.49 8.68 -17.92
N ALA A 155 1.43 9.40 -18.31
CA ALA A 155 1.46 10.81 -18.72
C ALA A 155 2.54 11.16 -19.79
N ASP A 156 3.37 12.18 -19.53
CA ASP A 156 4.46 12.66 -20.37
C ASP A 156 5.60 11.64 -20.56
N ARG A 157 5.60 10.54 -19.80
CA ARG A 157 6.57 9.44 -19.96
C ARG A 157 6.25 8.55 -21.17
N VAL A 158 5.11 8.80 -21.86
CA VAL A 158 4.58 8.02 -22.99
C VAL A 158 5.47 8.07 -24.24
N GLU A 159 6.08 9.21 -24.59
CA GLU A 159 6.75 9.35 -25.91
C GLU A 159 7.95 8.41 -26.13
N ASN A 160 8.47 7.75 -25.09
CA ASN A 160 9.57 6.76 -25.24
C ASN A 160 9.44 5.52 -24.34
N ASN A 161 8.27 5.26 -23.71
CA ASN A 161 8.19 4.31 -22.59
C ASN A 161 9.36 4.56 -21.60
N ASN A 162 9.57 5.84 -21.24
CA ASN A 162 10.76 6.33 -20.53
C ASN A 162 10.75 5.99 -19.04
N LEU A 163 10.14 4.85 -18.71
CA LEU A 163 10.33 4.20 -17.45
C LEU A 163 11.59 3.36 -17.55
N ASN A 164 12.53 3.56 -16.62
CA ASN A 164 13.87 2.94 -16.67
C ASN A 164 13.87 1.41 -16.45
N GLY A 165 12.70 0.78 -16.43
CA GLY A 165 12.53 -0.65 -16.23
C GLY A 165 11.10 -1.12 -16.52
N ARG A 166 10.90 -2.41 -16.30
CA ARG A 166 9.70 -3.13 -16.77
C ARG A 166 8.93 -3.79 -15.64
N ASP A 167 9.44 -3.79 -14.42
CA ASP A 167 8.78 -4.42 -13.26
C ASP A 167 7.91 -3.44 -12.46
N ALA A 168 7.10 -3.96 -11.53
CA ALA A 168 6.11 -3.19 -10.78
C ALA A 168 6.70 -2.13 -9.83
N ARG A 169 8.03 -1.98 -9.74
CA ARG A 169 8.64 -0.81 -9.09
C ARG A 169 8.59 0.46 -9.94
N TYR A 170 8.43 0.30 -11.26
CA TYR A 170 8.52 1.38 -12.22
C TYR A 170 7.14 1.98 -12.51
N THR A 171 6.85 3.08 -11.81
CA THR A 171 5.61 3.85 -11.95
C THR A 171 5.89 5.26 -12.46
N ARG A 172 4.83 6.03 -12.74
CA ARG A 172 4.97 7.45 -13.09
C ARG A 172 5.69 8.25 -12.00
N GLN A 173 5.36 8.00 -10.72
CA GLN A 173 5.93 8.70 -9.57
C GLN A 173 7.30 8.13 -9.15
N ASN A 174 7.58 6.86 -9.45
CA ASN A 174 8.85 6.19 -9.13
C ASN A 174 9.59 5.65 -10.36
N ASN A 175 9.89 6.52 -11.32
CA ASN A 175 10.54 6.12 -12.59
C ASN A 175 11.91 5.41 -12.39
N ASN A 176 12.68 5.77 -11.36
CA ASN A 176 14.00 5.18 -11.14
C ASN A 176 13.97 3.93 -10.25
N ALA A 177 12.79 3.40 -9.92
CA ALA A 177 12.64 2.33 -8.93
C ALA A 177 13.40 2.63 -7.62
N ASN A 178 13.35 3.89 -7.18
CA ASN A 178 13.97 4.31 -5.92
C ASN A 178 13.28 3.55 -4.79
N ARG A 179 14.08 2.91 -3.94
CA ARG A 179 13.58 2.09 -2.84
C ARG A 179 13.52 2.87 -1.54
N ARG A 180 12.35 2.94 -0.90
CA ARG A 180 12.16 3.55 0.43
C ARG A 180 11.97 2.52 1.55
N GLY A 181 11.89 1.25 1.21
CA GLY A 181 11.78 0.14 2.14
C GLY A 181 11.58 -1.14 1.37
N LEU A 182 10.50 -1.86 1.70
CA LEU A 182 10.03 -3.02 0.95
C LEU A 182 8.63 -2.77 0.37
N GLU A 183 8.21 -1.51 0.26
CA GLU A 183 6.96 -1.15 -0.41
C GLU A 183 6.94 -1.58 -1.89
N CYS A 184 5.79 -1.98 -2.41
CA CYS A 184 5.55 -2.09 -3.85
C CYS A 184 5.03 -0.77 -4.45
N PRO A 185 5.83 -0.04 -5.26
CA PRO A 185 5.43 1.28 -5.79
C PRO A 185 4.15 1.27 -6.64
N GLU A 186 3.93 0.24 -7.45
CA GLU A 186 2.70 0.17 -8.28
C GLU A 186 1.43 -0.01 -7.45
N GLU A 187 1.50 -0.75 -6.34
CA GLU A 187 0.38 -0.84 -5.39
C GLU A 187 0.09 0.49 -4.73
N ARG A 188 1.15 1.17 -4.23
CA ARG A 188 1.02 2.49 -3.61
C ARG A 188 0.41 3.52 -4.58
N ASP A 189 0.87 3.56 -5.82
CA ASP A 189 0.50 4.62 -6.77
C ASP A 189 -0.84 4.37 -7.48
N TYR A 190 -1.31 3.12 -7.53
CA TYR A 190 -2.50 2.75 -8.31
C TYR A 190 -3.46 1.89 -7.50
N TYR A 191 -4.52 2.54 -7.01
CA TYR A 191 -5.64 1.92 -6.33
C TYR A 191 -6.92 1.97 -7.18
N PRO A 192 -7.77 0.93 -7.19
CA PRO A 192 -7.59 -0.39 -6.56
C PRO A 192 -6.48 -1.22 -7.20
N TYR A 193 -5.68 -1.90 -6.37
CA TYR A 193 -4.55 -2.66 -6.88
C TYR A 193 -5.01 -3.95 -7.57
N TRP A 194 -4.50 -4.20 -8.77
CA TRP A 194 -4.98 -5.26 -9.66
C TRP A 194 -4.33 -6.62 -9.40
N ALA A 195 -3.16 -6.65 -8.74
CA ALA A 195 -2.48 -7.87 -8.32
C ALA A 195 -2.81 -8.18 -6.84
N PRO A 196 -2.38 -9.34 -6.30
CA PRO A 196 -2.54 -9.63 -4.88
C PRO A 196 -1.86 -8.58 -3.99
N SER A 197 -2.55 -8.21 -2.91
CA SER A 197 -2.16 -7.26 -1.88
C SER A 197 -2.16 -7.92 -0.50
N GLU A 198 -1.23 -7.52 0.38
CA GLU A 198 -1.28 -7.82 1.81
C GLU A 198 -2.17 -6.82 2.59
N TRP A 199 -2.54 -5.70 1.96
CA TRP A 199 -3.37 -4.64 2.53
C TRP A 199 -4.86 -4.93 2.33
N LYS A 200 -5.63 -4.81 3.42
CA LYS A 200 -7.09 -4.95 3.42
C LYS A 200 -7.73 -3.57 3.44
N ASP A 201 -8.76 -3.38 2.63
CA ASP A 201 -9.45 -2.09 2.54
C ASP A 201 -10.39 -1.93 3.73
N LEU A 202 -10.14 -0.95 4.60
CA LEU A 202 -11.06 -0.59 5.69
C LEU A 202 -12.17 0.32 5.18
N ALA A 203 -11.79 1.39 4.48
CA ALA A 203 -12.75 2.34 3.93
C ALA A 203 -12.22 3.03 2.67
N VAL A 204 -13.13 3.29 1.72
CA VAL A 204 -12.86 4.13 0.54
C VAL A 204 -13.82 5.32 0.58
N LEU A 205 -13.28 6.49 0.92
CA LEU A 205 -14.04 7.72 1.06
C LEU A 205 -13.86 8.55 -0.20
N VAL A 206 -14.96 8.87 -0.87
CA VAL A 206 -14.93 9.62 -2.13
C VAL A 206 -15.87 10.80 -2.09
N ASP A 207 -15.57 11.79 -2.92
CA ASP A 207 -16.48 12.90 -3.21
C ASP A 207 -17.48 12.55 -4.33
N ASP A 208 -17.11 11.65 -5.26
CA ASP A 208 -18.00 11.12 -6.30
C ASP A 208 -18.50 9.70 -5.99
N ALA A 209 -19.70 9.63 -5.41
CA ALA A 209 -20.34 8.37 -5.02
C ALA A 209 -20.71 7.46 -6.21
N SER A 210 -20.73 7.96 -7.45
CA SER A 210 -20.98 7.12 -8.63
C SER A 210 -19.88 6.09 -8.86
N ARG A 211 -18.71 6.29 -8.24
CA ARG A 211 -17.58 5.37 -8.29
C ARG A 211 -17.65 4.23 -7.28
N CYS A 212 -18.64 4.20 -6.38
CA CYS A 212 -18.68 3.18 -5.34
C CYS A 212 -18.79 1.76 -5.90
N ASP A 213 -19.62 1.54 -6.93
CA ASP A 213 -19.76 0.22 -7.54
C ASP A 213 -18.43 -0.27 -8.11
N TYR A 214 -17.64 0.63 -8.71
CA TYR A 214 -16.29 0.31 -9.17
C TYR A 214 -15.38 -0.19 -8.04
N TYR A 215 -15.38 0.46 -6.86
CA TYR A 215 -14.56 0.01 -5.73
C TYR A 215 -15.03 -1.33 -5.15
N TYR A 216 -16.35 -1.54 -5.05
CA TYR A 216 -16.90 -2.83 -4.60
C TYR A 216 -16.55 -3.98 -5.56
N GLU A 217 -16.64 -3.74 -6.87
CA GLU A 217 -16.34 -4.76 -7.88
C GLU A 217 -14.84 -5.05 -8.00
N THR A 218 -14.00 -4.13 -7.55
CA THR A 218 -12.55 -4.25 -7.72
C THR A 218 -11.79 -4.46 -6.42
N THR A 219 -12.33 -4.25 -5.22
CA THR A 219 -11.56 -4.52 -3.97
C THR A 219 -11.17 -6.01 -3.84
N GLN A 220 -9.96 -6.28 -3.34
CA GLN A 220 -9.55 -7.66 -3.02
C GLN A 220 -10.27 -8.22 -1.78
N ASN A 221 -10.93 -7.37 -1.00
CA ASN A 221 -11.71 -7.84 0.15
C ASN A 221 -12.75 -8.90 -0.25
N THR A 222 -13.38 -8.72 -1.41
CA THR A 222 -14.42 -9.62 -1.94
C THR A 222 -14.06 -10.30 -3.26
N ASN A 223 -13.00 -9.85 -3.95
CA ASN A 223 -12.64 -10.37 -5.26
C ASN A 223 -11.26 -11.03 -5.20
N PRO A 224 -11.11 -12.30 -5.65
CA PRO A 224 -9.81 -12.93 -5.70
C PRO A 224 -8.89 -12.20 -6.68
N ARG A 225 -7.58 -12.36 -6.47
CA ARG A 225 -6.52 -11.89 -7.35
C ARG A 225 -5.76 -13.05 -7.95
N TYR A 226 -5.03 -12.75 -9.01
CA TYR A 226 -4.19 -13.73 -9.67
C TYR A 226 -2.84 -13.13 -9.98
N HIS A 227 -1.81 -13.94 -9.91
CA HIS A 227 -0.46 -13.58 -10.30
C HIS A 227 0.25 -14.80 -10.90
N CYS A 228 1.29 -14.54 -11.67
CA CYS A 228 2.17 -15.59 -12.14
C CYS A 228 3.17 -15.95 -11.04
N VAL A 229 3.37 -17.24 -10.79
CA VAL A 229 4.37 -17.75 -9.85
C VAL A 229 5.23 -18.83 -10.49
N ASP A 230 6.46 -18.93 -10.03
CA ASP A 230 7.31 -20.09 -10.27
C ASP A 230 7.25 -20.99 -9.02
N PRO A 231 6.67 -22.20 -9.10
CA PRO A 231 6.38 -23.05 -7.93
C PRO A 231 7.62 -23.48 -7.12
N LEU A 232 8.81 -23.37 -7.70
CA LEU A 232 10.07 -23.71 -7.05
C LEU A 232 10.98 -22.49 -6.88
N ASP A 233 10.51 -21.27 -7.17
CA ASP A 233 11.29 -20.07 -6.87
C ASP A 233 11.36 -19.85 -5.36
N ASN A 234 12.59 -19.69 -4.87
CA ASN A 234 12.82 -19.30 -3.49
C ASN A 234 12.76 -17.77 -3.43
N ILE A 235 11.54 -17.25 -3.23
CA ILE A 235 11.22 -15.81 -3.18
C ILE A 235 12.03 -15.08 -2.08
N GLY A 236 12.65 -15.81 -1.14
CA GLY A 236 13.62 -15.29 -0.16
C GLY A 236 15.04 -15.01 -0.68
N THR A 237 15.31 -15.19 -1.98
CA THR A 237 16.58 -14.78 -2.61
C THR A 237 16.37 -13.58 -3.54
N PRO A 238 17.34 -12.64 -3.63
CA PRO A 238 17.23 -11.51 -4.55
C PRO A 238 16.90 -11.98 -5.95
N ALA A 239 15.94 -11.31 -6.60
CA ALA A 239 15.46 -11.66 -7.93
C ALA A 239 16.61 -11.95 -8.90
N ARG A 240 16.57 -13.12 -9.56
CA ARG A 240 17.46 -13.38 -10.70
C ARG A 240 17.15 -12.32 -11.78
N PRO A 241 18.13 -11.60 -12.33
CA PRO A 241 17.88 -10.46 -13.23
C PRO A 241 17.11 -10.74 -14.53
N ARG A 242 16.71 -11.99 -14.79
CA ARG A 242 16.12 -12.44 -16.06
C ARG A 242 14.71 -13.01 -15.95
N VAL A 243 14.16 -13.16 -14.74
CA VAL A 243 12.82 -13.73 -14.57
C VAL A 243 11.85 -12.61 -14.29
N GLN A 244 11.16 -12.17 -15.34
CA GLN A 244 10.03 -11.27 -15.24
C GLN A 244 8.74 -12.10 -15.25
N TRP A 245 7.87 -11.90 -14.26
CA TRP A 245 6.61 -12.61 -14.09
C TRP A 245 5.50 -11.88 -14.85
N PRO A 246 4.90 -12.49 -15.88
CA PRO A 246 3.84 -11.86 -16.65
C PRO A 246 2.59 -11.58 -15.82
N ILE A 247 1.82 -10.59 -16.27
CA ILE A 247 0.58 -10.15 -15.60
C ILE A 247 -0.69 -10.71 -16.24
N THR A 248 -0.55 -11.65 -17.18
CA THR A 248 -1.69 -12.29 -17.83
C THR A 248 -1.51 -13.80 -17.83
N GLU A 249 -2.61 -14.52 -17.65
CA GLU A 249 -2.64 -15.98 -17.65
C GLU A 249 -1.99 -16.57 -18.91
N PRO A 250 -2.34 -16.16 -20.16
CA PRO A 250 -1.76 -16.79 -21.34
C PRO A 250 -0.25 -16.63 -21.42
N MET A 251 0.28 -15.48 -20.99
CA MET A 251 1.72 -15.26 -20.94
C MET A 251 2.38 -16.08 -19.83
N CYS A 252 1.77 -16.12 -18.65
CA CYS A 252 2.28 -16.90 -17.52
C CYS A 252 2.37 -18.39 -17.85
N THR A 253 1.28 -18.99 -18.33
CA THR A 253 1.23 -20.43 -18.65
C THR A 253 2.08 -20.81 -19.86
N SER A 254 2.48 -19.83 -20.68
CA SER A 254 3.43 -20.03 -21.78
C SER A 254 4.89 -19.94 -21.35
N GLN A 255 5.16 -19.41 -20.15
CA GLN A 255 6.51 -19.20 -19.64
C GLN A 255 7.08 -20.48 -19.04
N MET A 256 8.37 -20.69 -19.28
CA MET A 256 9.12 -21.82 -18.76
C MET A 256 10.41 -21.37 -18.08
N ASP A 257 10.82 -22.05 -17.01
CA ASP A 257 12.16 -21.89 -16.46
C ASP A 257 13.16 -22.49 -17.46
N ASN A 258 14.15 -21.68 -17.86
CA ASN A 258 15.18 -22.10 -18.81
C ASN A 258 16.20 -23.09 -18.21
N THR A 259 16.15 -23.33 -16.91
CA THR A 259 17.08 -24.21 -16.17
C THR A 259 16.63 -25.67 -16.20
N ASP A 260 15.34 -25.92 -15.99
CA ASP A 260 14.77 -27.28 -15.89
C ASP A 260 13.52 -27.50 -16.75
N GLY A 261 13.07 -26.49 -17.50
CA GLY A 261 11.95 -26.58 -18.43
C GLY A 261 10.56 -26.59 -17.78
N ARG A 262 10.45 -26.32 -16.47
CA ARG A 262 9.16 -26.29 -15.78
C ARG A 262 8.32 -25.09 -16.21
N GLN A 263 7.00 -25.25 -16.22
CA GLN A 263 6.05 -24.18 -16.54
C GLN A 263 5.71 -23.36 -15.30
N TYR A 264 5.41 -22.08 -15.53
CA TYR A 264 4.95 -21.18 -14.47
C TYR A 264 3.45 -21.37 -14.26
N GLU A 265 2.98 -21.07 -13.05
CA GLU A 265 1.59 -21.27 -12.65
C GLU A 265 0.87 -19.94 -12.52
N TRP A 266 -0.36 -19.88 -13.03
CA TRP A 266 -1.27 -18.76 -12.80
C TRP A 266 -2.00 -18.99 -11.48
N ALA A 267 -1.40 -18.51 -10.39
CA ALA A 267 -1.88 -18.77 -9.04
C ALA A 267 -3.00 -17.80 -8.64
N LYS A 268 -4.01 -18.35 -7.97
CA LYS A 268 -5.12 -17.61 -7.36
C LYS A 268 -4.78 -17.26 -5.92
N VAL A 269 -4.98 -16.00 -5.56
CA VAL A 269 -5.03 -15.53 -4.17
C VAL A 269 -6.48 -15.20 -3.86
N ASP A 270 -7.04 -15.86 -2.84
CA ASP A 270 -8.43 -15.67 -2.46
C ASP A 270 -8.72 -14.25 -1.96
N ALA A 271 -10.00 -13.88 -1.99
CA ALA A 271 -10.48 -12.65 -1.38
C ALA A 271 -10.23 -12.66 0.13
N HIS A 272 -10.00 -11.48 0.74
CA HIS A 272 -9.64 -11.44 2.16
C HIS A 272 -10.75 -11.89 3.10
N PHE A 273 -12.02 -11.62 2.77
CA PHE A 273 -13.15 -11.86 3.66
C PHE A 273 -14.28 -12.68 3.04
N GLY A 274 -14.12 -13.16 1.80
CA GLY A 274 -15.17 -13.92 1.12
C GLY A 274 -16.15 -13.02 0.37
N ASP A 275 -17.46 -13.19 0.59
CA ASP A 275 -18.47 -12.41 -0.11
C ASP A 275 -18.86 -11.12 0.63
N ARG A 276 -19.65 -10.25 -0.03
CA ARG A 276 -20.09 -8.97 0.54
C ARG A 276 -20.96 -9.15 1.79
N ALA A 277 -21.70 -10.24 1.91
CA ALA A 277 -22.55 -10.50 3.07
C ALA A 277 -21.69 -10.80 4.31
N ASP A 278 -20.55 -11.48 4.14
CA ASP A 278 -19.59 -11.74 5.22
C ASP A 278 -18.96 -10.45 5.77
N LEU A 279 -18.73 -9.45 4.90
CA LEU A 279 -18.26 -8.12 5.32
C LEU A 279 -19.31 -7.34 6.09
N LEU A 280 -20.54 -7.27 5.57
CA LEU A 280 -21.64 -6.56 6.25
C LEU A 280 -22.00 -7.21 7.60
N ALA A 281 -21.81 -8.51 7.73
CA ALA A 281 -21.99 -9.22 9.00
C ALA A 281 -20.92 -8.83 10.03
N GLN A 282 -19.67 -8.60 9.61
CA GLN A 282 -18.57 -8.15 10.48
C GLN A 282 -18.73 -6.68 10.90
N ALA A 283 -19.34 -5.85 10.05
CA ALA A 283 -19.63 -4.44 10.35
C ALA A 283 -20.76 -4.23 11.38
N THR A 284 -21.48 -5.29 11.81
CA THR A 284 -22.53 -5.13 12.82
C THR A 284 -21.95 -4.94 14.22
N PRO A 285 -22.16 -3.78 14.87
CA PRO A 285 -21.58 -3.51 16.18
C PRO A 285 -22.19 -4.43 17.25
N PRO A 286 -21.43 -4.74 18.32
CA PRO A 286 -21.98 -5.49 19.45
C PRO A 286 -23.19 -4.73 20.01
N ALA A 287 -24.29 -5.47 20.22
CA ALA A 287 -25.63 -4.96 20.56
C ALA A 287 -25.74 -4.11 21.86
N THR A 288 -24.63 -3.82 22.54
CA THR A 288 -24.57 -3.14 23.83
C THR A 288 -23.92 -1.75 23.80
N SER A 289 -23.61 -1.16 22.63
CA SER A 289 -23.07 0.20 22.59
C SER A 289 -24.16 1.27 22.78
N ALA A 290 -23.99 2.13 23.78
CA ALA A 290 -24.95 3.15 24.22
C ALA A 290 -25.14 4.36 23.27
N HIS A 291 -24.86 4.20 21.97
CA HIS A 291 -25.10 5.22 20.95
C HIS A 291 -25.98 4.64 19.83
N PRO A 292 -27.32 4.61 20.01
CA PRO A 292 -28.15 3.79 19.16
C PRO A 292 -28.43 4.33 17.75
N ASN A 293 -28.04 5.56 17.37
CA ASN A 293 -28.56 6.18 16.12
C ASN A 293 -27.70 7.29 15.49
N GLU A 294 -26.38 7.32 15.67
CA GLU A 294 -25.54 8.22 14.85
C GLU A 294 -24.59 7.40 13.99
N PRO A 295 -24.77 7.34 12.65
CA PRO A 295 -23.68 6.92 11.79
C PRO A 295 -22.49 7.83 12.06
N PHE A 296 -21.33 7.19 12.01
CA PHE A 296 -19.99 7.75 12.12
C PHE A 296 -19.89 9.17 11.57
N TRP A 297 -19.04 9.98 12.22
CA TRP A 297 -18.61 11.33 11.84
C TRP A 297 -19.35 12.53 12.47
N GLY A 298 -18.61 13.19 13.36
CA GLY A 298 -18.96 14.48 13.97
C GLY A 298 -19.10 15.60 12.94
N ALA A 299 -19.89 16.60 13.33
CA ALA A 299 -20.40 17.71 12.51
C ALA A 299 -19.34 18.45 11.67
N GLY A 300 -19.43 18.28 10.34
CA GLY A 300 -18.69 19.07 9.36
C GLY A 300 -19.07 18.71 7.92
N ASN A 301 -20.25 19.18 7.46
CA ASN A 301 -20.86 18.94 6.14
C ASN A 301 -21.25 17.48 5.84
N ARG A 302 -22.39 17.06 6.43
CA ARG A 302 -23.03 15.74 6.25
C ARG A 302 -23.71 15.50 4.89
N GLU A 303 -23.64 16.42 3.93
CA GLU A 303 -24.36 16.27 2.63
C GLU A 303 -23.50 15.75 1.46
N THR A 304 -22.17 15.71 1.55
CA THR A 304 -21.31 15.47 0.36
C THR A 304 -20.28 14.35 0.46
N ARG A 305 -20.24 13.57 1.54
CA ARG A 305 -19.31 12.44 1.68
C ARG A 305 -20.07 11.13 1.83
N ARG A 306 -19.90 10.22 0.88
CA ARG A 306 -20.48 8.87 0.93
C ARG A 306 -19.35 7.86 0.85
N GLU A 307 -19.42 6.85 1.72
CA GLU A 307 -18.42 5.80 1.85
C GLU A 307 -18.72 4.69 0.84
N CYS A 308 -17.70 4.28 0.09
CA CYS A 308 -17.83 3.27 -0.97
C CYS A 308 -17.39 1.87 -0.54
N VAL A 309 -16.68 1.73 0.57
CA VAL A 309 -16.34 0.45 1.20
C VAL A 309 -16.38 0.74 2.71
N GLU A 310 -17.06 -0.11 3.47
CA GLU A 310 -17.13 -0.07 4.94
C GLU A 310 -17.04 -1.51 5.43
N MET A 311 -16.13 -1.75 6.40
CA MET A 311 -15.97 -3.03 7.11
C MET A 311 -16.15 -2.83 8.60
#